data_AF-A0A504YWB5-F1
#
_entry.id   AF-A0A504YWB5-F1
#
_cell.length_a   1.000
_cell.length_b   1.000
_cell.length_c   1.000
_cell.angle_alpha   90.00
_cell.angle_beta   90.00
_cell.angle_gamma   90.00
#
_symmetry.space_group_name_H-M   'P 1'
#
loop_
_entity.id
_entity.type
_entity.pdbx_description
1 polymer ?
#
loop_
_entity_poly.entity_id
_entity_poly.type
_entity_poly.pdbx_seq_one_letter_code
_entity_poly.pdbx_strand_id
1 'polypeptide(L)'
;MPKPESDPSGTNYFDTKTETLYVVIKGLSVVEIRYQPLIIISFGIPAMTEADFYGSNVVDNMAKFLGIPSSRIRIAKIVSESSGGSRRRRAAATLNVQLEISEPPSATAQPINTSSPAAQSTVQTQPTLLETVSAKLVNSVQTNSLSSALNTTISGVQLVEPPPQPGSERWQVLASSTGGVSSTPQVIQIPYSAEISVNATVVEGEPFTILLSTNDAGKTHVSKLGTETDPWKYSLFGSQTVTGLASVNNASFSSTNNGYTILEKTYVNSTGTHQLSVTIADPSSTTVLNKSITFTVSARKFDLKASLIGQEEQTNGTSGNTTILLQFRVQMFDQSTGRNSESLDWRGFTWKLVAGLCSDTGSPSFVGSTVSSLLADYHWNTSVPKTNDKYTFCFNLNAYQSNESDTVLSEYTPSPYSLDYQTSSGTTQANYVKLVRLTFPGTLASISAVIDKFKEAVKTKVLALCPSVTISDITLSEGSILTDVTMNSNSESSLTTASQTVQDSVNAGTMTVVVDGVHFTATNTVTTTNPNPTRNRGTHIHWAFGLNILNLVRWVLI
;
A
#
# COMPACT_ATOMS: atom_id res chain seq x y z
N MET A 1 25.51 5.06 -56.85
CA MET A 1 25.11 6.43 -56.47
C MET A 1 24.81 7.24 -57.72
N PRO A 2 23.85 8.18 -57.65
CA PRO A 2 23.49 9.06 -58.76
C PRO A 2 24.68 9.94 -59.15
N LYS A 3 24.80 10.24 -60.44
CA LYS A 3 25.88 11.06 -61.01
C LYS A 3 25.31 12.43 -61.38
N PRO A 4 25.64 13.50 -60.64
CA PRO A 4 25.07 14.82 -60.88
C PRO A 4 25.32 15.36 -62.29
N GLU A 5 26.44 14.99 -62.92
CA GLU A 5 26.79 15.47 -64.26
C GLU A 5 25.95 14.80 -65.36
N SER A 6 25.74 13.48 -65.30
CA SER A 6 25.06 12.72 -66.36
C SER A 6 23.57 12.51 -66.13
N ASP A 7 23.13 12.39 -64.88
CA ASP A 7 21.80 11.87 -64.59
C ASP A 7 20.74 12.98 -64.66
N PRO A 8 19.50 12.68 -65.08
CA PRO A 8 18.43 13.67 -65.10
C PRO A 8 18.06 14.14 -63.69
N SER A 9 17.50 15.36 -63.59
CA SER A 9 16.95 15.86 -62.32
C SER A 9 15.87 14.92 -61.77
N GLY A 10 15.86 14.68 -60.46
CA GLY A 10 14.97 13.73 -59.79
C GLY A 10 15.51 12.29 -59.69
N THR A 11 16.64 11.98 -60.35
CA THR A 11 17.33 10.70 -60.14
C THR A 11 17.70 10.57 -58.68
N ASN A 12 17.26 9.49 -58.04
CA ASN A 12 17.47 9.27 -56.61
C ASN A 12 18.01 7.88 -56.30
N TYR A 13 18.65 7.77 -55.15
CA TYR A 13 19.15 6.53 -54.58
C TYR A 13 19.14 6.65 -53.07
N PHE A 14 18.43 5.74 -52.40
CA PHE A 14 18.46 5.64 -50.94
C PHE A 14 19.49 4.60 -50.54
N ASP A 15 20.55 5.03 -49.85
CA ASP A 15 21.51 4.11 -49.24
C ASP A 15 20.96 3.61 -47.91
N THR A 16 20.51 2.36 -47.89
CA THR A 16 19.92 1.74 -46.70
C THR A 16 20.91 1.52 -45.57
N LYS A 17 22.23 1.55 -45.82
CA LYS A 17 23.26 1.40 -44.77
C LYS A 17 23.56 2.69 -44.02
N THR A 18 23.57 3.80 -44.74
CA THR A 18 23.86 5.13 -44.20
C THR A 18 22.60 5.96 -43.98
N GLU A 19 21.44 5.38 -44.29
CA GLU A 19 20.11 6.01 -44.23
C GLU A 19 20.06 7.36 -44.98
N THR A 20 20.86 7.48 -46.04
CA THR A 20 21.06 8.72 -46.77
C THR A 20 20.38 8.65 -48.13
N LEU A 21 19.45 9.58 -48.37
CA LEU A 21 18.82 9.78 -49.69
C LEU A 21 19.67 10.72 -50.54
N TYR A 22 20.18 10.21 -51.66
CA TYR A 22 20.84 11.02 -52.68
C TYR A 22 19.84 11.39 -53.78
N VAL A 23 19.76 12.66 -54.13
CA VAL A 23 18.87 13.19 -55.17
C VAL A 23 19.65 14.12 -56.09
N VAL A 24 19.50 13.95 -57.40
CA VAL A 24 20.07 14.87 -58.40
C VAL A 24 19.09 16.02 -58.63
N ILE A 25 19.56 17.26 -58.46
CA ILE A 25 18.78 18.47 -58.73
C ILE A 25 19.53 19.28 -59.80
N LYS A 26 18.86 19.62 -60.91
CA LYS A 26 19.44 20.43 -62.00
C LYS A 26 18.60 21.68 -62.29
N GLY A 27 19.25 22.84 -62.28
CA GLY A 27 18.66 24.12 -62.67
C GLY A 27 17.45 24.51 -61.81
N LEU A 28 16.39 24.99 -62.46
CA LEU A 28 15.13 25.42 -61.83
C LEU A 28 14.10 24.27 -61.66
N SER A 29 14.54 23.02 -61.80
CA SER A 29 13.63 21.87 -61.73
C SER A 29 13.14 21.67 -60.30
N VAL A 30 11.82 21.57 -60.11
CA VAL A 30 11.24 21.18 -58.83
C VAL A 30 11.28 19.66 -58.72
N VAL A 31 11.87 19.16 -57.64
CA VAL A 31 11.87 17.72 -57.32
C VAL A 31 10.92 17.49 -56.15
N GLU A 32 9.90 16.67 -56.39
CA GLU A 32 8.99 16.20 -55.35
C GLU A 32 9.52 14.87 -54.78
N ILE A 33 9.77 14.82 -53.47
CA ILE A 33 10.18 13.58 -52.80
C ILE A 33 8.93 12.90 -52.25
N ARG A 34 8.60 11.73 -52.81
CA ARG A 34 7.49 10.90 -52.34
C ARG A 34 8.05 9.75 -51.51
N TYR A 35 7.64 9.69 -50.24
CA TYR A 35 7.99 8.59 -49.34
C TYR A 35 6.89 7.55 -49.36
N GLN A 36 7.30 6.29 -49.18
CA GLN A 36 6.38 5.19 -49.07
C GLN A 36 6.77 4.32 -47.87
N PRO A 37 5.81 3.96 -46.99
CA PRO A 37 6.09 3.03 -45.91
C PRO A 37 6.43 1.64 -46.47
N LEU A 38 7.33 0.96 -45.76
CA LEU A 38 7.87 -0.34 -46.11
C LEU A 38 7.99 -1.17 -44.83
N ILE A 39 7.71 -2.46 -44.94
CA ILE A 39 8.04 -3.47 -43.93
C ILE A 39 9.23 -4.26 -44.44
N ILE A 40 10.24 -4.46 -43.59
CA ILE A 40 11.37 -5.34 -43.90
C ILE A 40 11.31 -6.51 -42.92
N ILE A 41 11.21 -7.73 -43.44
CA ILE A 41 11.27 -8.95 -42.63
C ILE A 41 12.44 -9.82 -43.08
N SER A 42 13.24 -10.25 -42.12
CA SER A 42 14.38 -11.16 -42.35
C SER A 42 14.23 -12.41 -41.51
N PHE A 43 14.50 -13.59 -42.06
CA PHE A 43 14.47 -14.84 -41.31
C PHE A 43 15.32 -15.94 -41.96
N GLY A 44 15.74 -16.89 -41.14
CA GLY A 44 16.48 -18.08 -41.54
C GLY A 44 15.54 -19.22 -41.94
N ILE A 45 15.93 -19.97 -42.98
CA ILE A 45 15.30 -21.23 -43.40
C ILE A 45 16.38 -22.30 -43.63
N PRO A 46 16.03 -23.60 -43.62
CA PRO A 46 16.96 -24.66 -43.98
C PRO A 46 17.54 -24.45 -45.38
N ALA A 47 18.80 -24.86 -45.58
CA ALA A 47 19.39 -24.85 -46.91
C ALA A 47 18.57 -25.72 -47.87
N MET A 48 18.10 -25.07 -48.92
CA MET A 48 17.44 -25.67 -50.06
C MET A 48 18.12 -25.14 -51.34
N THR A 49 17.93 -25.81 -52.48
CA THR A 49 18.50 -25.29 -53.73
C THR A 49 17.79 -23.98 -54.11
N GLU A 50 18.42 -23.09 -54.89
CA GLU A 50 17.73 -21.89 -55.40
C GLU A 50 16.45 -22.28 -56.14
N ALA A 51 16.47 -23.37 -56.91
CA ALA A 51 15.29 -23.89 -57.59
C ALA A 51 14.19 -24.35 -56.62
N ASP A 52 14.53 -24.91 -55.46
CA ASP A 52 13.55 -25.27 -54.42
C ASP A 52 13.02 -24.04 -53.69
N PHE A 53 13.87 -23.03 -53.45
CA PHE A 53 13.49 -21.77 -52.81
C PHE A 53 12.55 -20.93 -53.68
N TYR A 54 12.89 -20.78 -54.97
CA TYR A 54 12.07 -20.05 -55.94
C TYR A 54 10.93 -20.90 -56.53
N GLY A 55 11.06 -22.22 -56.50
CA GLY A 55 10.07 -23.17 -57.03
C GLY A 55 8.93 -23.49 -56.07
N SER A 56 9.07 -23.18 -54.78
CA SER A 56 8.05 -23.38 -53.75
C SER A 56 7.53 -22.07 -53.13
N ASN A 57 7.05 -21.15 -53.98
CA ASN A 57 6.02 -20.16 -53.62
C ASN A 57 6.16 -19.43 -52.25
N VAL A 58 7.35 -19.12 -51.74
CA VAL A 58 7.52 -18.41 -50.45
C VAL A 58 6.80 -17.05 -50.48
N VAL A 59 6.94 -16.34 -51.59
CA VAL A 59 6.25 -15.06 -51.83
C VAL A 59 4.73 -15.26 -51.91
N ASP A 60 4.26 -16.27 -52.64
CA ASP A 60 2.83 -16.55 -52.80
C ASP A 60 2.17 -17.07 -51.51
N ASN A 61 2.88 -17.90 -50.74
CA ASN A 61 2.44 -18.41 -49.43
C ASN A 61 2.41 -17.27 -48.43
N MET A 62 3.43 -16.40 -48.42
CA MET A 62 3.44 -15.19 -47.61
C MET A 62 2.29 -14.26 -48.02
N ALA A 63 2.06 -14.02 -49.32
CA ALA A 63 0.97 -13.19 -49.83
C ALA A 63 -0.40 -13.73 -49.40
N LYS A 64 -0.64 -15.04 -49.58
CA LYS A 64 -1.85 -15.73 -49.12
C LYS A 64 -2.02 -15.64 -47.61
N PHE A 65 -0.96 -15.89 -46.85
CA PHE A 65 -0.98 -15.82 -45.40
C PHE A 65 -1.32 -14.41 -44.91
N LEU A 66 -0.68 -13.39 -45.48
CA LEU A 66 -0.90 -11.99 -45.11
C LEU A 66 -2.22 -11.42 -45.65
N GLY A 67 -2.82 -12.06 -46.66
CA GLY A 67 -4.04 -11.58 -47.30
C GLY A 67 -3.78 -10.36 -48.20
N ILE A 68 -2.58 -10.29 -48.81
CA ILE A 68 -2.18 -9.19 -49.70
C ILE A 68 -1.76 -9.72 -51.08
N PRO A 69 -1.81 -8.90 -52.14
CA PRO A 69 -1.29 -9.29 -53.45
C PRO A 69 0.21 -9.60 -53.41
N SER A 70 0.67 -10.63 -54.12
CA SER A 70 2.09 -10.97 -54.24
C SER A 70 2.93 -9.84 -54.86
N SER A 71 2.31 -8.96 -55.67
CA SER A 71 2.96 -7.76 -56.21
C SER A 71 3.45 -6.78 -55.13
N ARG A 72 2.95 -6.89 -53.89
CA ARG A 72 3.39 -6.08 -52.75
C ARG A 72 4.60 -6.66 -52.02
N ILE A 73 5.02 -7.89 -52.34
CA ILE A 73 6.11 -8.59 -51.66
C ILE A 73 7.27 -8.75 -52.63
N ARG A 74 8.47 -8.35 -52.21
CA ARG A 74 9.70 -8.43 -52.99
C ARG A 74 10.78 -9.14 -52.20
N ILE A 75 11.55 -10.00 -52.86
CA ILE A 75 12.75 -10.58 -52.27
C ILE A 75 13.88 -9.55 -52.44
N ALA A 76 14.33 -8.97 -51.32
CA ALA A 76 15.38 -7.96 -51.33
C ALA A 76 16.77 -8.58 -51.30
N LYS A 77 16.95 -9.64 -50.52
CA LYS A 77 18.25 -10.29 -50.32
C LYS A 77 18.11 -11.75 -49.93
N ILE A 78 18.98 -12.60 -50.46
CA ILE A 78 19.19 -13.97 -49.98
C ILE A 78 20.68 -14.12 -49.72
N VAL A 79 21.05 -14.59 -48.53
CA VAL A 79 22.45 -14.85 -48.17
C VAL A 79 22.59 -16.29 -47.70
N SER A 80 23.47 -17.03 -48.35
CA SER A 80 23.92 -18.35 -47.87
C SER A 80 24.98 -18.18 -46.81
N GLU A 81 24.78 -18.79 -45.65
CA GLU A 81 25.74 -18.75 -44.55
C GLU A 81 27.03 -19.53 -44.88
N SER A 82 27.04 -20.39 -45.91
CA SER A 82 28.18 -21.23 -46.26
C SER A 82 29.25 -20.59 -47.16
N SER A 83 29.06 -19.37 -47.67
CA SER A 83 29.98 -18.78 -48.67
C SER A 83 31.18 -18.03 -48.09
N GLY A 84 31.27 -17.89 -46.77
CA GLY A 84 32.40 -17.25 -46.07
C GLY A 84 33.45 -18.26 -45.60
N GLY A 85 34.26 -18.78 -46.53
CA GLY A 85 35.56 -19.44 -46.30
C GLY A 85 35.78 -20.24 -45.01
N SER A 86 35.47 -21.53 -45.00
CA SER A 86 36.35 -22.59 -44.49
C SER A 86 35.67 -23.94 -44.64
N ARG A 87 36.37 -24.87 -45.29
CA ARG A 87 35.96 -26.23 -45.67
C ARG A 87 35.75 -27.19 -44.48
N ARG A 88 35.44 -26.71 -43.28
CA ARG A 88 35.27 -27.54 -42.07
C ARG A 88 34.26 -26.94 -41.10
N ARG A 89 32.99 -27.32 -41.24
CA ARG A 89 32.21 -28.09 -40.24
C ARG A 89 30.75 -28.20 -40.72
N ARG A 90 30.19 -29.40 -40.57
CA ARG A 90 28.81 -29.77 -40.91
C ARG A 90 27.81 -29.17 -39.91
N ALA A 91 27.78 -27.84 -39.75
CA ALA A 91 26.61 -27.17 -39.23
C ALA A 91 25.62 -27.04 -40.39
N ALA A 92 24.35 -27.40 -40.17
CA ALA A 92 23.32 -27.36 -41.21
C ALA A 92 23.35 -26.00 -41.91
N ALA A 93 23.54 -25.98 -43.23
CA ALA A 93 23.55 -24.71 -43.97
C ALA A 93 22.18 -24.06 -43.82
N THR A 94 22.16 -22.77 -43.49
CA THR A 94 20.97 -21.93 -43.31
C THR A 94 20.99 -20.82 -44.35
N LEU A 95 19.84 -20.54 -44.95
CA LEU A 95 19.65 -19.41 -45.87
C LEU A 95 18.94 -18.30 -45.11
N ASN A 96 19.52 -17.10 -45.11
CA ASN A 96 18.85 -15.91 -44.58
C ASN A 96 18.14 -15.19 -45.73
N VAL A 97 16.82 -15.06 -45.60
CA VAL A 97 15.93 -14.43 -46.58
C VAL A 97 15.47 -13.09 -46.03
N GLN A 98 15.55 -12.04 -46.85
CA GLN A 98 15.01 -10.71 -46.55
C GLN A 98 13.92 -10.37 -47.57
N LEU A 99 12.71 -10.10 -47.07
CA LEU A 99 11.57 -9.67 -47.85
C LEU A 99 11.21 -8.21 -47.53
N GLU A 100 10.78 -7.51 -48.57
CA GLU A 100 10.24 -6.16 -48.52
C GLU A 100 8.76 -6.19 -48.84
N ILE A 101 7.93 -5.58 -48.00
CA ILE A 101 6.47 -5.50 -48.19
C ILE A 101 6.03 -4.04 -48.27
N SER A 102 5.56 -3.64 -49.44
CA SER A 102 5.14 -2.26 -49.71
C SER A 102 4.17 -2.20 -50.89
N GLU A 103 3.53 -1.06 -51.12
CA GLU A 103 2.84 -0.81 -52.39
C GLU A 103 3.84 -0.90 -53.57
N PRO A 104 3.44 -1.41 -54.75
CA PRO A 104 4.29 -1.33 -55.93
C PRO A 104 4.62 0.15 -56.24
N PRO A 105 5.87 0.46 -56.62
CA PRO A 105 6.25 1.80 -57.06
C PRO A 105 5.32 2.24 -58.18
N SER A 106 4.60 3.34 -57.96
CA SER A 106 3.73 3.94 -58.97
C SER A 106 4.12 5.39 -59.19
N ALA A 107 4.23 5.79 -60.47
CA ALA A 107 4.42 7.18 -60.86
C ALA A 107 3.24 8.08 -60.43
N THR A 108 2.09 7.50 -60.08
CA THR A 108 0.88 8.20 -59.63
C THR A 108 0.67 8.14 -58.11
N ALA A 109 1.67 7.71 -57.33
CA ALA A 109 1.58 7.77 -55.86
C ALA A 109 1.28 9.22 -55.42
N GLN A 110 0.21 9.42 -54.66
CA GLN A 110 -0.17 10.75 -54.18
C GLN A 110 0.86 11.27 -53.17
N PRO A 111 1.20 12.57 -53.18
CA PRO A 111 2.04 13.17 -52.15
C PRO A 111 1.44 12.97 -50.76
N ILE A 112 2.28 12.57 -49.80
CA ILE A 112 1.96 12.70 -48.38
C ILE A 112 2.18 14.19 -48.05
N ASN A 113 1.11 14.98 -48.05
CA ASN A 113 1.19 16.40 -47.67
C ASN A 113 1.52 16.51 -46.17
N THR A 114 2.77 16.85 -45.86
CA THR A 114 3.25 17.13 -44.50
C THR A 114 2.94 18.55 -44.01
N SER A 115 2.18 19.33 -44.79
CA SER A 115 1.90 20.75 -44.52
C SER A 115 0.42 21.09 -44.39
N SER A 116 -0.45 20.15 -44.00
CA SER A 116 -1.79 20.55 -43.54
C SER A 116 -1.66 21.15 -42.13
N PRO A 117 -2.06 22.41 -41.90
CA PRO A 117 -2.28 22.91 -40.55
C PRO A 117 -3.29 21.98 -39.86
N ALA A 118 -3.23 21.91 -38.53
CA ALA A 118 -4.01 21.03 -37.65
C ALA A 118 -5.56 21.18 -37.72
N ALA A 119 -6.13 21.67 -38.81
CA ALA A 119 -7.56 21.80 -39.02
C ALA A 119 -7.99 20.94 -40.21
N GLN A 120 -8.82 19.94 -39.92
CA GLN A 120 -9.50 19.00 -40.85
C GLN A 120 -8.71 17.75 -41.27
N SER A 121 -8.11 17.04 -40.32
CA SER A 121 -7.92 15.60 -40.47
C SER A 121 -9.08 14.90 -39.79
N THR A 122 -9.93 14.21 -40.54
CA THR A 122 -10.73 13.12 -39.95
C THR A 122 -9.73 12.21 -39.25
N VAL A 123 -9.82 12.10 -37.93
CA VAL A 123 -8.98 11.23 -37.12
C VAL A 123 -9.13 9.81 -37.66
N GLN A 124 -8.20 9.36 -38.51
CA GLN A 124 -8.16 7.97 -38.93
C GLN A 124 -7.62 7.16 -37.76
N THR A 125 -8.56 6.62 -36.98
CA THR A 125 -8.30 5.71 -35.86
C THR A 125 -7.97 4.28 -36.34
N GLN A 126 -8.18 4.00 -37.63
CA GLN A 126 -7.98 2.67 -38.19
C GLN A 126 -6.52 2.48 -38.64
N PRO A 127 -5.90 1.33 -38.32
CA PRO A 127 -4.55 1.03 -38.78
C PRO A 127 -4.49 0.93 -40.31
N THR A 128 -3.37 1.35 -40.89
CA THR A 128 -3.09 1.13 -42.31
C THR A 128 -2.92 -0.36 -42.61
N LEU A 129 -3.05 -0.73 -43.89
CA LEU A 129 -2.81 -2.10 -44.33
C LEU A 129 -1.43 -2.63 -43.91
N LEU A 130 -0.38 -1.82 -44.01
CA LEU A 130 0.97 -2.24 -43.62
C LEU A 130 1.09 -2.41 -42.10
N GLU A 131 0.42 -1.58 -41.29
CA GLU A 131 0.35 -1.80 -39.84
C GLU A 131 -0.37 -3.11 -39.51
N THR A 132 -1.49 -3.42 -40.17
CA THR A 132 -2.19 -4.70 -39.98
C THR A 132 -1.35 -5.90 -40.43
N VAL A 133 -0.62 -5.78 -41.54
CA VAL A 133 0.30 -6.81 -42.03
C VAL A 133 1.45 -7.03 -41.04
N SER A 134 2.03 -5.94 -40.54
CA SER A 134 3.09 -5.99 -39.52
C SER A 134 2.61 -6.66 -38.24
N ALA A 135 1.42 -6.31 -37.77
CA ALA A 135 0.80 -6.92 -36.61
C ALA A 135 0.59 -8.43 -36.77
N LYS A 136 0.07 -8.83 -37.94
CA LYS A 136 -0.10 -10.24 -38.28
C LYS A 136 1.23 -10.98 -38.33
N LEU A 137 2.29 -10.37 -38.87
CA LEU A 137 3.62 -10.95 -38.87
C LEU A 137 4.15 -11.14 -37.44
N VAL A 138 4.13 -10.10 -36.61
CA VAL A 138 4.60 -10.19 -35.21
C VAL A 138 3.86 -11.29 -34.46
N ASN A 139 2.52 -11.26 -34.45
CA ASN A 139 1.72 -12.26 -33.75
C ASN A 139 1.93 -13.67 -34.34
N SER A 140 2.12 -13.80 -35.65
CA SER A 140 2.38 -15.11 -36.27
C SER A 140 3.72 -15.72 -35.90
N VAL A 141 4.74 -14.89 -35.70
CA VAL A 141 6.06 -15.32 -35.21
C VAL A 141 5.95 -15.72 -33.74
N GLN A 142 5.29 -14.89 -32.93
CA GLN A 142 5.12 -15.14 -31.50
C GLN A 142 4.26 -16.37 -31.18
N THR A 143 3.34 -16.74 -32.07
CA THR A 143 2.51 -17.95 -31.98
C THR A 143 3.12 -19.15 -32.74
N ASN A 144 4.30 -18.98 -33.35
CA ASN A 144 4.97 -19.97 -34.20
C ASN A 144 4.12 -20.46 -35.41
N SER A 145 3.10 -19.70 -35.81
CA SER A 145 2.21 -20.04 -36.94
C SER A 145 2.80 -19.65 -38.30
N LEU A 146 3.79 -18.75 -38.34
CA LEU A 146 4.45 -18.34 -39.59
C LEU A 146 5.16 -19.52 -40.29
N SER A 147 5.82 -20.41 -39.53
CA SER A 147 6.50 -21.59 -40.08
C SER A 147 5.53 -22.51 -40.82
N SER A 148 4.35 -22.74 -40.22
CA SER A 148 3.28 -23.53 -40.85
C SER A 148 2.72 -22.84 -42.10
N ALA A 149 2.55 -21.52 -42.06
CA ALA A 149 2.05 -20.75 -43.20
C ALA A 149 2.99 -20.78 -44.41
N LEU A 150 4.29 -20.76 -44.18
CA LEU A 150 5.30 -20.83 -45.24
C LEU A 150 5.71 -22.26 -45.61
N ASN A 151 5.17 -23.27 -44.93
CA ASN A 151 5.50 -24.68 -45.10
C ASN A 151 7.02 -24.97 -44.98
N THR A 152 7.70 -24.25 -44.07
CA THR A 152 9.13 -24.39 -43.82
C THR A 152 9.46 -23.99 -42.38
N THR A 153 10.54 -24.51 -41.81
CA THR A 153 10.99 -24.09 -40.48
C THR A 153 11.64 -22.71 -40.57
N ILE A 154 11.19 -21.77 -39.76
CA ILE A 154 11.70 -20.41 -39.73
C ILE A 154 12.48 -20.18 -38.44
N SER A 155 13.61 -19.50 -38.51
CA SER A 155 14.40 -19.10 -37.33
C SER A 155 14.84 -17.64 -37.40
N GLY A 156 15.12 -17.04 -36.24
CA GLY A 156 15.76 -15.71 -36.15
C GLY A 156 15.02 -14.58 -36.87
N VAL A 157 13.69 -14.49 -36.69
CA VAL A 157 12.90 -13.48 -37.40
C VAL A 157 13.20 -12.08 -36.88
N GLN A 158 13.53 -11.18 -37.80
CA GLN A 158 13.72 -9.76 -37.56
C GLN A 158 12.70 -8.96 -38.37
N LEU A 159 12.17 -7.90 -37.79
CA LEU A 159 11.18 -7.04 -38.43
C LEU A 159 11.53 -5.56 -38.25
N VAL A 160 11.38 -4.79 -39.32
CA VAL A 160 11.25 -3.33 -39.26
C VAL A 160 9.78 -3.02 -39.49
N GLU A 161 9.13 -2.47 -38.47
CA GLU A 161 7.71 -2.09 -38.52
C GLU A 161 7.52 -0.81 -39.34
N PRO A 162 6.40 -0.67 -40.08
CA PRO A 162 6.13 0.54 -40.82
C PRO A 162 5.82 1.68 -39.86
N PRO A 163 6.18 2.94 -40.19
CA PRO A 163 5.76 4.07 -39.39
C PRO A 163 4.22 4.19 -39.40
N PRO A 164 3.60 4.66 -38.30
CA PRO A 164 2.19 5.00 -38.30
C PRO A 164 1.85 6.04 -39.36
N GLN A 165 0.59 6.09 -39.79
CA GLN A 165 0.17 7.06 -40.79
C GLN A 165 0.38 8.50 -40.30
N PRO A 166 1.06 9.37 -41.08
CA PRO A 166 1.22 10.79 -40.74
C PRO A 166 -0.12 11.46 -40.43
N GLY A 167 -0.17 12.19 -39.32
CA GLY A 167 -1.39 12.87 -38.85
C GLY A 167 -2.36 12.02 -38.02
N SER A 168 -2.13 10.71 -37.88
CA SER A 168 -2.86 9.87 -36.93
C SER A 168 -2.48 10.17 -35.47
N GLU A 169 -3.29 9.74 -34.51
CA GLU A 169 -2.96 9.84 -33.07
C GLU A 169 -1.67 9.10 -32.74
N ARG A 170 -1.46 7.91 -33.32
CA ARG A 170 -0.22 7.12 -33.19
C ARG A 170 1.00 7.85 -33.70
N TRP A 171 0.85 8.58 -34.83
CA TRP A 171 1.91 9.43 -35.34
C TRP A 171 2.22 10.60 -34.39
N GLN A 172 1.21 11.21 -33.78
CA GLN A 172 1.43 12.28 -32.80
C GLN A 172 2.18 11.77 -31.57
N VAL A 173 1.84 10.59 -31.05
CA VAL A 173 2.56 9.95 -29.94
C VAL A 173 4.01 9.68 -30.34
N LEU A 174 4.24 9.11 -31.52
CA LEU A 174 5.59 8.81 -32.01
C LEU A 174 6.42 10.07 -32.25
N ALA A 175 5.84 11.10 -32.87
CA ALA A 175 6.49 12.38 -33.16
C ALA A 175 6.82 13.19 -31.89
N SER A 176 6.06 12.97 -30.82
CA SER A 176 6.33 13.56 -29.50
C SER A 176 7.37 12.77 -28.69
N SER A 177 7.69 11.54 -29.10
CA SER A 177 8.69 10.69 -28.45
C SER A 177 10.10 11.01 -28.94
N THR A 178 11.08 11.02 -28.03
CA THR A 178 12.49 11.31 -28.36
C THR A 178 13.18 10.22 -29.19
N GLY A 179 12.53 9.06 -29.36
CA GLY A 179 13.11 7.86 -29.99
C GLY A 179 12.97 7.78 -31.51
N GLY A 180 12.08 8.58 -32.13
CA GLY A 180 11.82 8.52 -33.57
C GLY A 180 11.32 7.15 -34.08
N VAL A 181 11.24 7.00 -35.40
CA VAL A 181 10.93 5.71 -36.05
C VAL A 181 12.21 4.87 -36.07
N SER A 182 12.22 3.69 -35.43
CA SER A 182 13.35 2.76 -35.53
C SER A 182 13.39 2.11 -36.91
N SER A 183 14.41 2.45 -37.69
CA SER A 183 14.80 1.76 -38.94
C SER A 183 15.58 0.47 -38.71
N THR A 184 15.99 0.21 -37.46
CA THR A 184 16.80 -0.97 -37.12
C THR A 184 15.93 -2.23 -37.05
N PRO A 185 16.32 -3.34 -37.72
CA PRO A 185 15.63 -4.61 -37.60
C PRO A 185 15.64 -5.11 -36.15
N GLN A 186 14.46 -5.36 -35.59
CA GLN A 186 14.30 -5.88 -34.24
C GLN A 186 13.99 -7.37 -34.29
N VAL A 187 14.68 -8.17 -33.45
CA VAL A 187 14.40 -9.59 -33.32
C VAL A 187 13.06 -9.77 -32.60
N ILE A 188 12.13 -10.50 -33.20
CA ILE A 188 10.87 -10.82 -32.56
C ILE A 188 11.08 -11.96 -31.56
N GLN A 189 10.87 -11.67 -30.28
CA GLN A 189 10.94 -12.65 -29.20
C GLN A 189 9.65 -13.47 -29.13
N ILE A 190 9.78 -14.79 -29.01
CA ILE A 190 8.65 -15.72 -28.91
C ILE A 190 8.32 -15.93 -27.42
N PRO A 191 7.14 -15.52 -26.95
CA PRO A 191 6.74 -15.75 -25.57
C PRO A 191 6.51 -17.25 -25.33
N TYR A 192 7.10 -17.75 -24.25
CA TYR A 192 7.08 -19.17 -23.90
C TYR A 192 6.42 -19.43 -22.54
N SER A 193 6.59 -18.53 -21.58
CA SER A 193 5.99 -18.66 -20.26
C SER A 193 5.54 -17.31 -19.71
N ALA A 194 4.42 -17.30 -19.00
CA ALA A 194 3.94 -16.12 -18.28
C ALA A 194 4.65 -15.99 -16.93
N GLU A 195 4.85 -14.76 -16.51
CA GLU A 195 5.36 -14.37 -15.20
C GLU A 195 4.37 -13.44 -14.51
N ILE A 196 4.24 -13.65 -13.19
CA ILE A 196 3.46 -12.81 -12.30
C ILE A 196 4.27 -12.64 -11.03
N SER A 197 4.33 -11.41 -10.55
CA SER A 197 4.95 -11.04 -9.28
C SER A 197 4.01 -10.15 -8.48
N VAL A 198 4.01 -10.36 -7.18
CA VAL A 198 3.28 -9.57 -6.19
C VAL A 198 4.33 -9.07 -5.19
N ASN A 199 4.16 -7.86 -4.67
CA ASN A 199 5.08 -7.36 -3.64
C ASN A 199 5.14 -8.35 -2.46
N ALA A 200 6.35 -8.55 -1.90
CA ALA A 200 6.62 -9.64 -0.96
C ALA A 200 5.87 -9.52 0.38
N THR A 201 5.33 -8.34 0.70
CA THR A 201 4.55 -8.12 1.90
C THR A 201 3.23 -7.44 1.51
N VAL A 202 2.14 -8.20 1.56
CA VAL A 202 0.79 -7.70 1.36
C VAL A 202 0.11 -7.67 2.72
N VAL A 203 -0.45 -6.51 3.05
CA VAL A 203 -1.29 -6.32 4.24
C VAL A 203 -2.71 -6.10 3.75
N GLU A 204 -3.68 -6.68 4.44
CA GLU A 204 -5.07 -6.52 4.02
C GLU A 204 -5.52 -5.06 4.01
N GLY A 205 -6.39 -4.69 3.07
CA GLY A 205 -6.90 -3.32 2.90
C GLY A 205 -5.84 -2.29 2.44
N GLU A 206 -4.56 -2.67 2.36
CA GLU A 206 -3.50 -1.82 1.83
C GLU A 206 -3.28 -2.07 0.33
N PRO A 207 -3.13 -1.00 -0.47
CA PRO A 207 -2.85 -1.12 -1.89
C PRO A 207 -1.44 -1.68 -2.12
N PHE A 208 -1.34 -2.65 -3.02
CA PHE A 208 -0.10 -3.22 -3.54
C PHE A 208 -0.12 -3.27 -5.07
N THR A 209 1.01 -3.68 -5.62
CA THR A 209 1.25 -3.75 -7.06
C THR A 209 1.40 -5.19 -7.52
N ILE A 210 0.82 -5.49 -8.68
CA ILE A 210 1.02 -6.75 -9.41
C ILE A 210 1.77 -6.43 -10.70
N LEU A 211 2.83 -7.18 -10.96
CA LEU A 211 3.60 -7.10 -12.19
C LEU A 211 3.35 -8.35 -13.03
N LEU A 212 3.00 -8.16 -14.30
CA LEU A 212 2.81 -9.22 -15.29
C LEU A 212 3.83 -9.06 -16.42
N SER A 213 4.42 -10.17 -16.85
CA SER A 213 5.37 -10.23 -17.98
C SER A 213 5.34 -11.62 -18.62
N THR A 214 6.17 -11.81 -19.64
CA THR A 214 6.43 -13.14 -20.21
C THR A 214 7.93 -13.30 -20.46
N ASN A 215 8.38 -14.55 -20.44
CA ASN A 215 9.73 -14.93 -20.84
C ASN A 215 9.71 -15.78 -22.10
N ASP A 216 10.77 -15.67 -22.88
CA ASP A 216 11.07 -16.58 -23.96
C ASP A 216 11.58 -17.95 -23.45
N ALA A 217 11.83 -18.88 -24.36
CA ALA A 217 12.33 -20.22 -24.03
C ALA A 217 13.69 -20.21 -23.31
N GLY A 218 14.47 -19.14 -23.46
CA GLY A 218 15.74 -18.90 -22.78
C GLY A 218 15.60 -18.27 -21.40
N LYS A 219 14.36 -18.09 -20.89
CA LYS A 219 14.06 -17.36 -19.64
C LYS A 219 14.45 -15.88 -19.69
N THR A 220 14.56 -15.31 -20.89
CA THR A 220 14.77 -13.88 -21.07
C THR A 220 13.43 -13.19 -21.23
N HIS A 221 13.27 -12.04 -20.58
CA HIS A 221 12.06 -11.23 -20.67
C HIS A 221 11.74 -10.84 -22.12
N VAL A 222 10.45 -10.95 -22.48
CA VAL A 222 9.92 -10.57 -23.80
C VAL A 222 9.52 -9.11 -23.77
N SER A 223 10.29 -8.29 -24.48
CA SER A 223 10.15 -6.82 -24.54
C SER A 223 8.90 -6.31 -25.25
N LYS A 224 8.21 -7.15 -26.03
CA LYS A 224 7.04 -6.74 -26.81
C LYS A 224 6.10 -7.91 -27.05
N LEU A 225 4.80 -7.71 -26.79
CA LEU A 225 3.75 -8.73 -26.93
C LEU A 225 2.68 -8.24 -27.93
N GLY A 226 2.80 -8.66 -29.19
CA GLY A 226 2.04 -8.11 -30.31
C GLY A 226 2.47 -6.70 -30.70
N THR A 227 1.59 -5.99 -31.40
CA THR A 227 1.81 -4.58 -31.78
C THR A 227 0.74 -3.70 -31.16
N GLU A 228 0.87 -2.39 -31.24
CA GLU A 228 -0.16 -1.47 -30.76
C GLU A 228 -1.52 -1.65 -31.47
N THR A 229 -1.50 -2.19 -32.69
CA THR A 229 -2.70 -2.40 -33.50
C THR A 229 -3.38 -3.74 -33.24
N ASP A 230 -2.63 -4.71 -32.70
CA ASP A 230 -3.10 -6.05 -32.36
C ASP A 230 -2.29 -6.62 -31.17
N PRO A 231 -2.47 -6.06 -29.96
CA PRO A 231 -1.68 -6.42 -28.79
C PRO A 231 -2.19 -7.72 -28.17
N TRP A 232 -1.28 -8.49 -27.57
CA TRP A 232 -1.69 -9.61 -26.71
C TRP A 232 -2.52 -9.10 -25.53
N LYS A 233 -3.34 -10.01 -24.99
CA LYS A 233 -4.29 -9.69 -23.93
C LYS A 233 -3.99 -10.50 -22.69
N TYR A 234 -4.33 -9.96 -21.54
CA TYR A 234 -4.28 -10.67 -20.27
C TYR A 234 -5.63 -10.63 -19.55
N SER A 235 -5.89 -11.67 -18.79
CA SER A 235 -6.95 -11.72 -17.79
C SER A 235 -6.36 -12.16 -16.47
N LEU A 236 -6.74 -11.47 -15.39
CA LEU A 236 -6.28 -11.72 -14.04
C LEU A 236 -7.47 -12.06 -13.16
N PHE A 237 -7.40 -13.22 -12.51
CA PHE A 237 -8.42 -13.72 -11.62
C PHE A 237 -7.80 -14.09 -10.28
N GLY A 238 -8.42 -13.66 -9.18
CA GLY A 238 -8.20 -14.31 -7.89
C GLY A 238 -8.96 -15.64 -7.82
N SER A 239 -8.56 -16.55 -6.94
CA SER A 239 -9.46 -17.62 -6.52
C SER A 239 -10.77 -17.03 -5.97
N GLN A 240 -11.86 -17.80 -5.94
CA GLN A 240 -13.16 -17.36 -5.41
C GLN A 240 -13.09 -16.82 -3.95
N THR A 241 -11.97 -17.04 -3.26
CA THR A 241 -11.68 -16.59 -1.89
C THR A 241 -11.01 -15.22 -1.80
N VAL A 242 -10.48 -14.64 -2.89
CA VAL A 242 -9.74 -13.37 -2.85
C VAL A 242 -10.71 -12.19 -2.88
N THR A 243 -11.15 -11.77 -1.69
CA THR A 243 -12.12 -10.67 -1.55
C THR A 243 -11.43 -9.32 -1.72
N GLY A 244 -12.03 -8.39 -2.46
CA GLY A 244 -11.51 -7.02 -2.68
C GLY A 244 -10.62 -6.87 -3.92
N LEU A 245 -10.23 -7.97 -4.56
CA LEU A 245 -9.49 -7.94 -5.82
C LEU A 245 -10.43 -7.85 -7.03
N ALA A 246 -10.37 -6.76 -7.78
CA ALA A 246 -11.08 -6.64 -9.04
C ALA A 246 -10.49 -7.59 -10.09
N SER A 247 -11.32 -8.42 -10.71
CA SER A 247 -10.89 -9.24 -11.84
C SER A 247 -10.63 -8.35 -13.05
N VAL A 248 -9.55 -8.61 -13.76
CA VAL A 248 -9.25 -7.93 -15.04
C VAL A 248 -9.53 -8.91 -16.16
N ASN A 249 -10.35 -8.49 -17.12
CA ASN A 249 -10.78 -9.34 -18.22
C ASN A 249 -10.30 -8.75 -19.54
N ASN A 250 -9.53 -9.55 -20.29
CA ASN A 250 -9.18 -9.28 -21.68
C ASN A 250 -8.51 -7.91 -21.93
N ALA A 251 -7.70 -7.43 -20.98
CA ALA A 251 -7.01 -6.16 -21.08
C ALA A 251 -5.76 -6.30 -21.96
N SER A 252 -5.43 -5.26 -22.74
CA SER A 252 -4.31 -5.29 -23.67
C SER A 252 -2.98 -4.97 -23.00
N PHE A 253 -1.92 -5.67 -23.39
CA PHE A 253 -0.55 -5.21 -23.15
C PHE A 253 -0.28 -3.96 -23.98
N SER A 254 0.46 -3.02 -23.40
CA SER A 254 0.98 -1.88 -24.18
C SER A 254 2.24 -2.28 -24.94
N SER A 255 2.35 -1.85 -26.19
CA SER A 255 3.58 -1.95 -26.99
C SER A 255 4.72 -1.07 -26.47
N THR A 256 4.43 -0.09 -25.60
CA THR A 256 5.41 0.88 -25.09
C THR A 256 6.01 0.49 -23.74
N ASN A 257 5.42 -0.47 -23.03
CA ASN A 257 5.80 -0.81 -21.65
C ASN A 257 6.87 -1.90 -21.58
N ASN A 258 7.67 -2.04 -22.64
CA ASN A 258 8.71 -3.07 -22.72
C ASN A 258 8.18 -4.45 -22.28
N GLY A 259 6.95 -4.84 -22.68
CA GLY A 259 6.37 -6.15 -22.37
C GLY A 259 5.90 -6.35 -20.92
N TYR A 260 5.94 -5.32 -20.08
CA TYR A 260 5.39 -5.35 -18.73
C TYR A 260 3.98 -4.76 -18.67
N THR A 261 3.19 -5.29 -17.74
CA THR A 261 1.96 -4.65 -17.26
C THR A 261 2.03 -4.51 -15.75
N ILE A 262 1.77 -3.30 -15.25
CA ILE A 262 1.75 -2.98 -13.83
C ILE A 262 0.30 -2.67 -13.44
N LEU A 263 -0.26 -3.47 -12.53
CA LEU A 263 -1.55 -3.20 -11.91
C LEU A 263 -1.28 -2.57 -10.54
N GLU A 264 -1.48 -1.27 -10.45
CA GLU A 264 -1.32 -0.51 -9.20
C GLU A 264 -2.63 -0.50 -8.39
N LYS A 265 -2.52 -0.11 -7.12
CA LYS A 265 -3.65 0.14 -6.21
C LYS A 265 -4.60 -1.06 -6.07
N THR A 266 -4.03 -2.24 -6.18
CA THR A 266 -4.76 -3.49 -5.94
C THR A 266 -4.80 -3.77 -4.45
N TYR A 267 -5.91 -4.21 -3.87
CA TYR A 267 -5.98 -4.56 -2.45
C TYR A 267 -6.78 -5.83 -2.23
N VAL A 268 -6.60 -6.44 -1.05
CA VAL A 268 -7.31 -7.67 -0.63
C VAL A 268 -7.83 -7.44 0.78
N ASN A 269 -9.10 -7.79 1.04
CA ASN A 269 -9.77 -7.55 2.32
C ASN A 269 -9.90 -8.83 3.16
N SER A 270 -8.99 -9.78 2.96
CA SER A 270 -9.00 -11.06 3.67
C SER A 270 -7.57 -11.53 3.93
N THR A 271 -7.29 -11.94 5.16
CA THR A 271 -5.99 -12.48 5.56
C THR A 271 -5.79 -13.91 5.06
N GLY A 272 -4.55 -14.42 5.17
CA GLY A 272 -4.19 -15.79 4.83
C GLY A 272 -3.56 -15.93 3.44
N THR A 273 -3.45 -17.17 2.97
CA THR A 273 -2.81 -17.49 1.68
C THR A 273 -3.83 -17.40 0.56
N HIS A 274 -3.52 -16.59 -0.44
CA HIS A 274 -4.33 -16.36 -1.62
C HIS A 274 -3.61 -16.83 -2.88
N GLN A 275 -4.37 -17.17 -3.92
CA GLN A 275 -3.83 -17.52 -5.23
C GLN A 275 -4.36 -16.54 -6.28
N LEU A 276 -3.44 -16.04 -7.12
CA LEU A 276 -3.77 -15.33 -8.36
C LEU A 276 -3.46 -16.22 -9.54
N SER A 277 -4.32 -16.18 -10.54
CA SER A 277 -4.11 -16.80 -11.84
C SER A 277 -4.19 -15.74 -12.92
N VAL A 278 -3.17 -15.72 -13.76
CA VAL A 278 -3.14 -14.89 -14.97
C VAL A 278 -3.17 -15.79 -16.19
N THR A 279 -3.97 -15.38 -17.16
CA THR A 279 -3.98 -15.91 -18.51
C THR A 279 -3.49 -14.80 -19.44
N ILE A 280 -2.41 -15.04 -20.18
CA ILE A 280 -1.89 -14.15 -21.22
C ILE A 280 -2.08 -14.86 -22.55
N ALA A 281 -2.78 -14.25 -23.50
CA ALA A 281 -3.11 -14.85 -24.78
C ALA A 281 -2.83 -13.90 -25.93
N ASP A 282 -2.47 -14.47 -27.09
CA ASP A 282 -2.45 -13.70 -28.32
C ASP A 282 -3.88 -13.25 -28.70
N PRO A 283 -4.04 -12.26 -29.60
CA PRO A 283 -5.36 -11.72 -29.96
C PRO A 283 -6.37 -12.76 -30.46
N SER A 284 -5.88 -13.84 -31.08
CA SER A 284 -6.71 -14.94 -31.59
C SER A 284 -6.88 -16.10 -30.61
N SER A 285 -6.26 -16.02 -29.41
CA SER A 285 -6.28 -17.06 -28.37
C SER A 285 -5.78 -18.44 -28.85
N THR A 286 -4.91 -18.45 -29.85
CA THR A 286 -4.24 -19.67 -30.34
C THR A 286 -3.13 -20.11 -29.39
N THR A 287 -2.41 -19.16 -28.81
CA THR A 287 -1.40 -19.36 -27.77
C THR A 287 -1.92 -18.75 -26.48
N VAL A 288 -2.00 -19.57 -25.44
CA VAL A 288 -2.49 -19.18 -24.13
C VAL A 288 -1.47 -19.61 -23.07
N LEU A 289 -0.91 -18.63 -22.39
CA LEU A 289 0.07 -18.80 -21.32
C LEU A 289 -0.63 -18.59 -19.98
N ASN A 290 -0.65 -19.62 -19.15
CA ASN A 290 -1.25 -19.56 -17.83
C ASN A 290 -0.17 -19.57 -16.76
N LYS A 291 -0.33 -18.75 -15.73
CA LYS A 291 0.54 -18.74 -14.56
C LYS A 291 -0.28 -18.48 -13.31
N SER A 292 0.06 -19.17 -12.24
CA SER A 292 -0.47 -18.88 -10.92
C SER A 292 0.65 -18.57 -9.94
N ILE A 293 0.35 -17.71 -8.98
CA ILE A 293 1.21 -17.41 -7.83
C ILE A 293 0.38 -17.46 -6.56
N THR A 294 0.99 -17.95 -5.49
CA THR A 294 0.44 -17.85 -4.13
C THR A 294 1.17 -16.78 -3.36
N PHE A 295 0.43 -15.97 -2.61
CA PHE A 295 0.97 -14.92 -1.76
C PHE A 295 0.18 -14.87 -0.46
N THR A 296 0.82 -14.39 0.61
CA THR A 296 0.20 -14.31 1.93
C THR A 296 -0.19 -12.88 2.22
N VAL A 297 -1.42 -12.70 2.71
CA VAL A 297 -1.94 -11.42 3.20
C VAL A 297 -1.96 -11.45 4.72
N SER A 298 -1.17 -10.57 5.32
CA SER A 298 -1.10 -10.39 6.77
C SER A 298 -2.25 -9.51 7.26
N ALA A 299 -2.63 -9.70 8.53
CA ALA A 299 -3.61 -8.83 9.18
C ALA A 299 -3.08 -7.40 9.30
N ARG A 300 -3.96 -6.42 9.06
CA ARG A 300 -3.62 -5.00 9.24
C ARG A 300 -3.59 -4.68 10.73
N LYS A 301 -2.47 -4.16 11.21
CA LYS A 301 -2.21 -3.88 12.63
C LYS A 301 -2.11 -2.39 12.87
N PHE A 302 -2.56 -1.98 14.05
CA PHE A 302 -2.61 -0.59 14.44
C PHE A 302 -2.09 -0.38 15.85
N ASP A 303 -1.57 0.82 16.08
CA ASP A 303 -1.28 1.37 17.40
C ASP A 303 -2.23 2.52 17.69
N LEU A 304 -2.50 2.74 18.98
CA LEU A 304 -3.32 3.83 19.46
C LEU A 304 -2.43 4.89 20.13
N LYS A 305 -2.70 6.16 19.85
CA LYS A 305 -2.05 7.28 20.52
C LYS A 305 -3.09 8.29 20.97
N ALA A 306 -3.03 8.69 22.25
CA ALA A 306 -3.79 9.83 22.75
C ALA A 306 -2.84 10.99 23.11
N SER A 307 -3.33 12.22 22.95
CA SER A 307 -2.60 13.43 23.31
C SER A 307 -3.52 14.47 23.91
N LEU A 308 -3.06 15.18 24.94
CA LEU A 308 -3.76 16.35 25.47
C LEU A 308 -3.57 17.52 24.49
N ILE A 309 -4.68 18.08 24.01
CA ILE A 309 -4.68 19.17 23.03
C ILE A 309 -5.23 20.49 23.59
N GLY A 310 -5.91 20.44 24.74
CA GLY A 310 -6.47 21.63 25.37
C GLY A 310 -6.84 21.39 26.82
N GLN A 311 -6.79 22.46 27.62
CA GLN A 311 -7.27 22.48 28.99
C GLN A 311 -7.92 23.84 29.32
N GLU A 312 -8.98 23.82 30.10
CA GLU A 312 -9.69 25.03 30.56
C GLU A 312 -10.10 24.88 32.03
N GLU A 313 -9.79 25.87 32.87
CA GLU A 313 -10.23 25.88 34.26
C GLU A 313 -11.57 26.56 34.41
N GLN A 314 -12.49 25.91 35.13
CA GLN A 314 -13.81 26.43 35.45
C GLN A 314 -14.02 26.41 36.95
N THR A 315 -14.18 27.58 37.56
CA THR A 315 -14.47 27.71 38.99
C THR A 315 -15.96 27.92 39.21
N ASN A 316 -16.56 27.07 40.04
CA ASN A 316 -17.94 27.25 40.45
C ASN A 316 -18.04 28.43 41.44
N GLY A 317 -18.73 29.49 41.06
CA GLY A 317 -18.86 30.72 41.87
C GLY A 317 -19.59 30.55 43.20
N THR A 318 -20.24 29.41 43.45
CA THR A 318 -20.98 29.12 44.69
C THR A 318 -20.21 28.20 45.64
N SER A 319 -19.55 27.15 45.12
CA SER A 319 -18.80 26.19 45.93
C SER A 319 -17.31 26.50 46.04
N GLY A 320 -16.78 27.37 45.19
CA GLY A 320 -15.34 27.66 45.10
C GLY A 320 -14.51 26.52 44.49
N ASN A 321 -15.14 25.41 44.10
CA ASN A 321 -14.46 24.27 43.49
C ASN A 321 -14.07 24.60 42.05
N THR A 322 -12.83 24.30 41.69
CA THR A 322 -12.33 24.42 40.32
C THR A 322 -12.28 23.05 39.65
N THR A 323 -12.78 22.96 38.43
CA THR A 323 -12.70 21.80 37.56
C THR A 323 -11.84 22.17 36.36
N ILE A 324 -11.05 21.23 35.85
CA ILE A 324 -10.29 21.37 34.63
C ILE A 324 -10.99 20.54 33.55
N LEU A 325 -11.51 21.21 32.53
CA LEU A 325 -11.93 20.59 31.28
C LEU A 325 -10.68 20.20 30.51
N LEU A 326 -10.58 18.94 30.12
CA LEU A 326 -9.48 18.37 29.35
C LEU A 326 -10.00 17.93 27.99
N GLN A 327 -9.25 18.28 26.94
CA GLN A 327 -9.55 17.90 25.57
C GLN A 327 -8.43 16.99 25.07
N PHE A 328 -8.79 15.78 24.68
CA PHE A 328 -7.86 14.79 24.14
C PHE A 328 -8.13 14.55 22.65
N ARG A 329 -7.05 14.36 21.90
CA ARG A 329 -7.08 13.83 20.53
C ARG A 329 -6.55 12.41 20.55
N VAL A 330 -7.33 11.47 20.00
CA VAL A 330 -7.04 10.04 19.95
C VAL A 330 -6.90 9.64 18.48
N GLN A 331 -5.74 9.15 18.10
CA GLN A 331 -5.39 8.84 16.72
C GLN A 331 -4.94 7.39 16.60
N MET A 332 -5.26 6.78 15.46
CA MET A 332 -4.70 5.48 15.10
C MET A 332 -3.50 5.61 14.18
N PHE A 333 -2.48 4.82 14.47
CA PHE A 333 -1.28 4.70 13.66
C PHE A 333 -1.26 3.33 13.00
N ASP A 334 -1.12 3.31 11.69
CA ASP A 334 -1.07 2.08 10.92
C ASP A 334 0.37 1.56 10.85
N GLN A 335 0.60 0.37 11.40
CA GLN A 335 1.92 -0.25 11.43
C GLN A 335 2.42 -0.66 10.04
N SER A 336 1.52 -0.88 9.09
CA SER A 336 1.89 -1.29 7.73
C SER A 336 2.43 -0.13 6.89
N THR A 337 1.87 1.06 7.06
CA THR A 337 2.29 2.26 6.31
C THR A 337 3.24 3.17 7.08
N GLY A 338 3.32 2.99 8.41
CA GLY A 338 4.10 3.86 9.29
C GLY A 338 3.54 5.28 9.38
N ARG A 339 2.24 5.45 9.14
CA ARG A 339 1.55 6.75 9.14
C ARG A 339 0.30 6.70 9.99
N ASN A 340 -0.23 7.88 10.33
CA ASN A 340 -1.57 7.96 10.90
C ASN A 340 -2.56 7.38 9.90
N SER A 341 -3.46 6.53 10.38
CA SER A 341 -4.54 5.99 9.56
C SER A 341 -5.52 7.11 9.21
N GLU A 342 -5.92 7.20 7.94
CA GLU A 342 -6.94 8.15 7.50
C GLU A 342 -8.35 7.58 7.72
N SER A 343 -8.53 6.26 7.52
CA SER A 343 -9.81 5.57 7.60
C SER A 343 -9.66 4.14 8.15
N LEU A 344 -10.72 3.67 8.81
CA LEU A 344 -10.89 2.34 9.40
C LEU A 344 -11.95 1.46 8.72
N ASP A 345 -12.46 1.87 7.57
CA ASP A 345 -13.64 1.30 6.93
C ASP A 345 -13.36 0.14 5.95
N TRP A 346 -12.10 -0.24 5.72
CA TRP A 346 -11.71 -1.23 4.69
C TRP A 346 -12.37 -2.62 4.86
N ARG A 347 -12.73 -3.01 6.09
CA ARG A 347 -13.42 -4.28 6.45
C ARG A 347 -14.87 -4.10 6.88
N GLY A 348 -15.38 -2.87 6.93
CA GLY A 348 -16.71 -2.57 7.46
C GLY A 348 -16.88 -2.89 8.95
N PHE A 349 -15.78 -2.94 9.72
CA PHE A 349 -15.84 -3.11 11.17
C PHE A 349 -16.53 -1.94 11.85
N THR A 350 -17.14 -2.23 12.99
CA THR A 350 -17.58 -1.21 13.93
C THR A 350 -16.48 -0.96 14.95
N TRP A 351 -16.14 0.31 15.18
CA TRP A 351 -15.15 0.71 16.17
C TRP A 351 -15.81 1.43 17.33
N LYS A 352 -15.50 1.02 18.57
CA LYS A 352 -16.00 1.68 19.79
C LYS A 352 -14.83 2.27 20.58
N LEU A 353 -14.88 3.57 20.87
CA LEU A 353 -13.91 4.28 21.72
C LEU A 353 -14.33 4.20 23.17
N VAL A 354 -13.47 3.57 23.97
CA VAL A 354 -13.56 3.52 25.42
C VAL A 354 -12.50 4.50 25.95
N ALA A 355 -12.92 5.61 26.53
CA ALA A 355 -12.02 6.61 27.09
C ALA A 355 -12.53 7.07 28.46
N GLY A 356 -11.63 7.22 29.42
CA GLY A 356 -11.98 7.53 30.80
C GLY A 356 -10.78 7.45 31.73
N LEU A 357 -11.03 7.62 33.03
CA LEU A 357 -10.03 7.29 34.04
C LEU A 357 -9.77 5.78 34.00
N CYS A 358 -8.50 5.36 34.12
CA CYS A 358 -8.15 3.95 34.02
C CYS A 358 -8.91 3.06 35.02
N SER A 359 -9.26 3.62 36.19
CA SER A 359 -10.09 2.95 37.21
C SER A 359 -11.51 2.61 36.75
N ASP A 360 -12.05 3.37 35.79
CA ASP A 360 -13.43 3.25 35.31
C ASP A 360 -13.50 2.47 33.99
N THR A 361 -12.52 2.63 33.10
CA THR A 361 -12.52 2.04 31.74
C THR A 361 -12.40 0.52 31.72
N GLY A 362 -11.99 -0.11 32.82
CA GLY A 362 -11.90 -1.57 32.93
C GLY A 362 -13.24 -2.25 33.23
N SER A 363 -14.31 -1.50 33.53
CA SER A 363 -15.60 -2.11 33.89
C SER A 363 -16.35 -2.65 32.66
N PRO A 364 -16.95 -3.87 32.70
CA PRO A 364 -17.75 -4.41 31.61
C PRO A 364 -19.03 -3.60 31.38
N SER A 365 -19.44 -2.79 32.35
CA SER A 365 -20.52 -1.81 32.20
C SER A 365 -20.10 -0.56 31.40
N PHE A 366 -18.80 -0.33 31.23
CA PHE A 366 -18.27 0.83 30.55
C PHE A 366 -18.06 0.50 29.06
N VAL A 367 -19.18 0.44 28.34
CA VAL A 367 -19.18 0.23 26.89
C VAL A 367 -18.86 1.56 26.20
N GLY A 368 -17.79 1.56 25.40
CA GLY A 368 -17.38 2.73 24.63
C GLY A 368 -18.43 3.19 23.63
N SER A 369 -18.29 4.41 23.13
CA SER A 369 -19.18 4.95 22.10
C SER A 369 -18.70 4.52 20.71
N THR A 370 -19.64 4.15 19.82
CA THR A 370 -19.31 3.92 18.41
C THR A 370 -18.74 5.20 17.81
N VAL A 371 -17.61 5.08 17.12
CA VAL A 371 -16.95 6.18 16.42
C VAL A 371 -17.00 5.97 14.91
N SER A 372 -16.86 7.06 14.16
CA SER A 372 -16.80 7.00 12.70
C SER A 372 -15.58 6.19 12.25
N SER A 373 -15.79 5.25 11.33
CA SER A 373 -14.69 4.57 10.64
C SER A 373 -14.10 5.40 9.50
N LEU A 374 -14.73 6.49 9.06
CA LEU A 374 -14.24 7.30 7.93
C LEU A 374 -13.05 8.20 8.28
N LEU A 375 -12.86 8.48 9.58
CA LEU A 375 -11.78 9.32 10.10
C LEU A 375 -11.20 8.65 11.34
N ALA A 376 -9.96 8.16 11.27
CA ALA A 376 -9.28 7.53 12.40
C ALA A 376 -8.64 8.55 13.38
N ASP A 377 -9.36 9.65 13.62
CA ASP A 377 -8.93 10.80 14.42
C ASP A 377 -10.10 11.34 15.23
N TYR A 378 -10.05 11.09 16.54
CA TYR A 378 -11.16 11.28 17.46
C TYR A 378 -10.85 12.32 18.51
N HIS A 379 -11.88 13.04 18.92
CA HIS A 379 -11.78 14.00 20.02
C HIS A 379 -12.61 13.49 21.19
N TRP A 380 -12.02 13.47 22.37
CA TRP A 380 -12.69 13.08 23.59
C TRP A 380 -12.41 14.09 24.69
N ASN A 381 -13.48 14.57 25.30
CA ASN A 381 -13.42 15.61 26.33
C ASN A 381 -13.89 15.03 27.65
N THR A 382 -13.25 15.46 28.73
CA THR A 382 -13.63 15.10 30.10
C THR A 382 -13.33 16.24 31.04
N SER A 383 -13.72 16.09 32.30
CA SER A 383 -13.48 17.09 33.33
C SER A 383 -12.95 16.42 34.58
N VAL A 384 -11.89 16.94 35.17
CA VAL A 384 -11.37 16.48 36.46
C VAL A 384 -11.29 17.62 37.46
N PRO A 385 -11.44 17.35 38.76
CA PRO A 385 -11.25 18.37 39.79
C PRO A 385 -9.82 18.91 39.77
N LYS A 386 -9.65 20.22 39.97
CA LYS A 386 -8.32 20.83 40.16
C LYS A 386 -7.82 20.52 41.56
N THR A 387 -7.00 19.47 41.66
CA THR A 387 -6.34 19.05 42.90
C THR A 387 -4.83 19.28 42.77
N ASN A 388 -4.03 18.82 43.74
CA ASN A 388 -2.57 18.73 43.58
C ASN A 388 -2.17 17.28 43.32
N ASP A 389 -2.92 16.60 42.46
CA ASP A 389 -2.84 15.16 42.24
C ASP A 389 -2.72 14.79 40.77
N LYS A 390 -2.34 13.54 40.56
CA LYS A 390 -2.16 12.90 39.26
C LYS A 390 -3.40 12.09 38.90
N TYR A 391 -3.87 12.24 37.67
CA TYR A 391 -4.92 11.43 37.07
C TYR A 391 -4.34 10.62 35.91
N THR A 392 -4.66 9.33 35.82
CA THR A 392 -4.27 8.49 34.68
C THR A 392 -5.51 8.16 33.84
N PHE A 393 -5.48 8.59 32.58
CA PHE A 393 -6.51 8.31 31.59
C PHE A 393 -6.12 7.11 30.73
N CYS A 394 -7.10 6.27 30.41
CA CYS A 394 -6.94 5.12 29.53
C CYS A 394 -7.84 5.28 28.30
N PHE A 395 -7.31 4.88 27.15
CA PHE A 395 -7.97 4.92 25.86
C PHE A 395 -7.86 3.54 25.21
N ASN A 396 -8.99 2.97 24.82
CA ASN A 396 -9.08 1.75 24.02
C ASN A 396 -9.94 2.03 22.80
N LEU A 397 -9.56 1.48 21.66
CA LEU A 397 -10.39 1.49 20.48
C LEU A 397 -10.61 0.06 20.02
N ASN A 398 -11.80 -0.47 20.29
CA ASN A 398 -12.09 -1.88 20.09
C ASN A 398 -12.78 -2.10 18.74
N ALA A 399 -12.33 -3.09 17.98
CA ALA A 399 -12.94 -3.50 16.72
C ALA A 399 -14.02 -4.56 16.98
N TYR A 400 -15.14 -4.46 16.27
CA TYR A 400 -16.27 -5.39 16.33
C TYR A 400 -16.75 -5.73 14.91
N GLN A 401 -17.33 -6.91 14.76
CA GLN A 401 -17.88 -7.35 13.47
C GLN A 401 -19.05 -6.48 13.00
N SER A 402 -19.83 -5.93 13.94
CA SER A 402 -20.99 -5.06 13.69
C SER A 402 -21.36 -4.28 14.95
N ASN A 403 -22.28 -3.32 14.83
CA ASN A 403 -22.78 -2.52 15.95
C ASN A 403 -23.40 -3.36 17.08
N GLU A 404 -24.10 -4.43 16.70
CA GLU A 404 -24.79 -5.37 17.60
C GLU A 404 -23.86 -6.44 18.20
N SER A 405 -22.57 -6.44 17.83
CA SER A 405 -21.62 -7.41 18.33
C SER A 405 -21.03 -6.96 19.67
N ASP A 406 -20.98 -7.89 20.62
CA ASP A 406 -20.35 -7.71 21.93
C ASP A 406 -18.94 -8.34 22.02
N THR A 407 -18.52 -9.07 20.99
CA THR A 407 -17.22 -9.74 20.97
C THR A 407 -16.18 -8.85 20.29
N VAL A 408 -15.14 -8.48 21.05
CA VAL A 408 -14.00 -7.71 20.54
C VAL A 408 -13.16 -8.59 19.60
N LEU A 409 -12.85 -8.05 18.43
CA LEU A 409 -11.91 -8.64 17.48
C LEU A 409 -10.48 -8.32 17.92
N SER A 410 -9.92 -9.18 18.77
CA SER A 410 -8.59 -8.97 19.36
C SER A 410 -7.46 -8.87 18.31
N GLU A 411 -7.61 -9.54 17.16
CA GLU A 411 -6.63 -9.46 16.07
C GLU A 411 -6.49 -8.04 15.50
N TYR A 412 -7.56 -7.23 15.58
CA TYR A 412 -7.64 -5.88 14.99
C TYR A 412 -7.60 -4.76 16.03
N THR A 413 -7.76 -5.11 17.30
CA THR A 413 -7.84 -4.14 18.39
C THR A 413 -6.42 -3.76 18.83
N PRO A 414 -6.02 -2.47 18.71
CA PRO A 414 -4.74 -1.99 19.20
C PRO A 414 -4.60 -2.15 20.71
N SER A 415 -3.36 -2.16 21.19
CA SER A 415 -3.08 -2.12 22.63
C SER A 415 -3.65 -0.83 23.27
N PRO A 416 -4.16 -0.90 24.51
CA PRO A 416 -4.56 0.27 25.30
C PRO A 416 -3.47 1.34 25.35
N TYR A 417 -3.88 2.61 25.33
CA TYR A 417 -2.98 3.75 25.55
C TYR A 417 -3.33 4.45 26.87
N SER A 418 -2.31 4.76 27.68
CA SER A 418 -2.49 5.49 28.94
C SER A 418 -1.74 6.81 28.93
N LEU A 419 -2.37 7.85 29.47
CA LEU A 419 -1.79 9.19 29.59
C LEU A 419 -2.00 9.74 31.00
N ASP A 420 -0.91 10.21 31.60
CA ASP A 420 -0.92 10.85 32.90
C ASP A 420 -1.13 12.36 32.78
N TYR A 421 -1.95 12.91 33.67
CA TYR A 421 -2.21 14.34 33.79
C TYR A 421 -2.03 14.80 35.24
N GLN A 422 -1.17 15.78 35.45
CA GLN A 422 -0.92 16.35 36.77
C GLN A 422 -1.70 17.66 36.92
N THR A 423 -2.49 17.74 37.98
CA THR A 423 -3.12 18.99 38.41
C THR A 423 -2.23 19.69 39.43
N SER A 424 -2.21 21.02 39.41
CA SER A 424 -1.51 21.85 40.39
C SER A 424 -2.47 22.85 41.02
N SER A 425 -2.74 22.69 42.31
CA SER A 425 -3.37 23.73 43.12
C SER A 425 -2.29 24.62 43.72
N GLY A 426 -2.51 25.94 43.80
CA GLY A 426 -1.61 26.84 44.54
C GLY A 426 -1.35 26.29 45.95
N THR A 427 -0.08 26.24 46.35
CA THR A 427 0.38 25.65 47.61
C THR A 427 -0.27 26.33 48.82
N THR A 428 -1.34 25.75 49.34
CA THR A 428 -1.79 25.97 50.72
C THR A 428 -1.68 24.65 51.46
N GLN A 429 -0.89 24.62 52.52
CA GLN A 429 -0.77 23.48 53.43
C GLN A 429 -2.18 23.08 53.90
N ALA A 430 -2.57 21.83 53.65
CA ALA A 430 -3.86 21.33 54.11
C ALA A 430 -3.83 21.23 55.65
N ASN A 431 -4.80 21.87 56.31
CA ASN A 431 -4.84 21.95 57.78
C ASN A 431 -5.52 20.73 58.42
N TYR A 432 -6.24 19.93 57.64
CA TYR A 432 -7.01 18.80 58.13
C TYR A 432 -6.70 17.54 57.34
N VAL A 433 -6.63 16.41 58.06
CA VAL A 433 -6.33 15.08 57.52
C VAL A 433 -7.35 14.09 58.05
N LYS A 434 -7.87 13.21 57.20
CA LYS A 434 -8.83 12.17 57.56
C LYS A 434 -8.48 10.86 56.87
N LEU A 435 -8.55 9.75 57.60
CA LEU A 435 -8.25 8.42 57.09
C LEU A 435 -9.55 7.68 56.82
N VAL A 436 -9.71 7.20 55.58
CA VAL A 436 -10.83 6.36 55.16
C VAL A 436 -10.29 4.99 54.80
N ARG A 437 -10.67 3.97 55.57
CA ARG A 437 -10.31 2.58 55.33
C ARG A 437 -11.37 1.91 54.48
N LEU A 438 -10.97 1.40 53.33
CA LEU A 438 -11.79 0.59 52.42
C LEU A 438 -11.39 -0.88 52.53
N THR A 439 -12.36 -1.78 52.51
CA THR A 439 -12.12 -3.22 52.48
C THR A 439 -12.50 -3.79 51.12
N PHE A 440 -11.54 -4.35 50.38
CA PHE A 440 -11.81 -5.07 49.13
C PHE A 440 -11.65 -6.59 49.33
N PRO A 441 -12.46 -7.44 48.66
CA PRO A 441 -12.28 -8.89 48.68
C PRO A 441 -10.90 -9.32 48.16
N GLY A 442 -10.38 -10.43 48.68
CA GLY A 442 -9.07 -10.98 48.28
C GLY A 442 -7.99 -10.81 49.34
N THR A 443 -6.73 -11.06 48.98
CA THR A 443 -5.56 -10.90 49.87
C THR A 443 -4.51 -10.02 49.21
N LEU A 444 -3.64 -9.37 49.98
CA LEU A 444 -2.57 -8.55 49.42
C LEU A 444 -1.66 -9.33 48.46
N ALA A 445 -1.42 -10.62 48.74
CA ALA A 445 -0.68 -11.52 47.86
C ALA A 445 -1.31 -11.66 46.47
N SER A 446 -2.66 -11.66 46.39
CA SER A 446 -3.41 -11.82 45.13
C SER A 446 -3.23 -10.65 44.15
N ILE A 447 -2.80 -9.48 44.63
CA ILE A 447 -2.54 -8.30 43.81
C ILE A 447 -1.07 -7.89 43.78
N SER A 448 -0.16 -8.73 44.28
CA SER A 448 1.27 -8.39 44.46
C SER A 448 1.96 -7.87 43.19
N ALA A 449 1.61 -8.40 42.02
CA ALA A 449 2.13 -7.97 40.72
C ALA A 449 1.56 -6.63 40.22
N VAL A 450 0.49 -6.13 40.84
CA VAL A 450 -0.28 -4.96 40.39
C VAL A 450 -0.55 -3.97 41.53
N ILE A 451 0.20 -4.02 42.63
CA ILE A 451 -0.02 -3.17 43.83
C ILE A 451 -0.08 -1.68 43.45
N ASP A 452 0.87 -1.20 42.65
CA ASP A 452 0.92 0.23 42.30
C ASP A 452 -0.26 0.63 41.42
N LYS A 453 -0.63 -0.20 40.44
CA LYS A 453 -1.83 0.00 39.61
C LYS A 453 -3.10 0.01 40.46
N PHE A 454 -3.18 -0.88 41.46
CA PHE A 454 -4.31 -0.94 42.39
C PHE A 454 -4.41 0.31 43.26
N LYS A 455 -3.30 0.76 43.86
CA LYS A 455 -3.27 2.00 44.63
C LYS A 455 -3.70 3.19 43.78
N GLU A 456 -3.17 3.32 42.56
CA GLU A 456 -3.55 4.40 41.65
C GLU A 456 -5.03 4.33 41.23
N ALA A 457 -5.56 3.13 40.99
CA ALA A 457 -6.97 2.96 40.67
C ALA A 457 -7.88 3.39 41.83
N VAL A 458 -7.54 3.04 43.07
CA VAL A 458 -8.25 3.50 44.28
C VAL A 458 -8.11 5.00 44.45
N LYS A 459 -6.91 5.55 44.33
CA LYS A 459 -6.64 6.99 44.41
C LYS A 459 -7.53 7.77 43.45
N THR A 460 -7.48 7.37 42.19
CA THR A 460 -8.19 8.00 41.08
C THR A 460 -9.71 7.95 41.32
N LYS A 461 -10.24 6.79 41.72
CA LYS A 461 -11.67 6.62 42.01
C LYS A 461 -12.14 7.50 43.15
N VAL A 462 -11.37 7.58 44.23
CA VAL A 462 -11.70 8.43 45.38
C VAL A 462 -11.65 9.92 45.01
N LEU A 463 -10.63 10.37 44.28
CA LEU A 463 -10.53 11.76 43.82
C LEU A 463 -11.68 12.14 42.87
N ALA A 464 -12.13 11.22 42.02
CA ALA A 464 -13.28 11.43 41.14
C ALA A 464 -14.59 11.60 41.93
N LEU A 465 -14.78 10.82 43.01
CA LEU A 465 -15.94 10.93 43.89
C LEU A 465 -15.88 12.18 44.78
N CYS A 466 -14.67 12.60 45.18
CA CYS A 466 -14.44 13.60 46.22
C CYS A 466 -13.55 14.75 45.72
N PRO A 467 -14.10 15.68 44.93
CA PRO A 467 -13.32 16.76 44.30
C PRO A 467 -12.73 17.78 45.30
N SER A 468 -13.25 17.83 46.54
CA SER A 468 -12.90 18.83 47.56
C SER A 468 -11.73 18.42 48.48
N VAL A 469 -11.08 17.29 48.21
CA VAL A 469 -9.97 16.73 49.00
C VAL A 469 -8.82 16.31 48.10
N THR A 470 -7.61 16.23 48.66
CA THR A 470 -6.43 15.63 48.02
C THR A 470 -6.02 14.34 48.72
N ILE A 471 -5.28 13.46 48.05
CA ILE A 471 -4.84 12.18 48.64
C ILE A 471 -3.31 12.17 48.79
N SER A 472 -2.82 12.14 50.03
CA SER A 472 -1.37 12.17 50.30
C SER A 472 -0.73 10.79 50.38
N ASP A 473 -1.50 9.76 50.73
CA ASP A 473 -0.98 8.40 50.88
C ASP A 473 -2.09 7.35 50.74
N ILE A 474 -1.70 6.18 50.23
CA ILE A 474 -2.51 4.96 50.21
C ILE A 474 -1.66 3.79 50.70
N THR A 475 -2.05 3.24 51.84
CA THR A 475 -1.38 2.07 52.43
C THR A 475 -2.28 0.84 52.36
N LEU A 476 -1.64 -0.32 52.14
CA LEU A 476 -2.30 -1.62 52.06
C LEU A 476 -1.84 -2.48 53.24
N SER A 477 -2.76 -3.21 53.87
CA SER A 477 -2.43 -4.13 54.97
C SER A 477 -3.13 -5.50 54.83
N GLU A 478 -2.62 -6.51 55.54
CA GLU A 478 -3.09 -7.89 55.46
C GLU A 478 -4.48 -8.08 56.11
N GLY A 479 -5.30 -8.93 55.47
CA GLY A 479 -6.73 -9.14 55.70
C GLY A 479 -7.44 -9.38 54.35
N SER A 480 -8.77 -9.18 54.28
CA SER A 480 -9.35 -8.64 53.03
C SER A 480 -8.54 -7.41 52.64
N ILE A 481 -8.24 -7.13 51.36
CA ILE A 481 -7.33 -6.03 50.95
C ILE A 481 -7.77 -4.71 51.61
N LEU A 482 -7.12 -4.36 52.73
CA LEU A 482 -7.46 -3.20 53.55
C LEU A 482 -6.68 -2.02 53.01
N THR A 483 -7.39 -1.02 52.52
CA THR A 483 -6.83 0.13 51.82
C THR A 483 -7.12 1.40 52.60
N ASP A 484 -6.09 1.95 53.24
CA ASP A 484 -6.19 3.20 53.99
C ASP A 484 -5.87 4.38 53.08
N VAL A 485 -6.87 5.21 52.84
CA VAL A 485 -6.76 6.42 52.00
C VAL A 485 -6.65 7.64 52.91
N THR A 486 -5.52 8.34 52.83
CA THR A 486 -5.27 9.56 53.60
C THR A 486 -5.73 10.78 52.81
N MET A 487 -6.90 11.32 53.17
CA MET A 487 -7.51 12.50 52.56
C MET A 487 -7.09 13.77 53.28
N ASN A 488 -6.82 14.84 52.54
CA ASN A 488 -6.42 16.15 53.08
C ASN A 488 -7.32 17.25 52.53
N SER A 489 -7.60 18.27 53.34
CA SER A 489 -8.32 19.47 52.90
C SER A 489 -7.96 20.67 53.78
N ASN A 490 -8.24 21.88 53.29
CA ASN A 490 -8.22 23.10 54.10
C ASN A 490 -9.52 23.30 54.91
N SER A 491 -10.52 22.43 54.72
CA SER A 491 -11.80 22.48 55.41
C SER A 491 -12.21 21.11 55.98
N GLU A 492 -12.53 21.08 57.28
CA GLU A 492 -13.04 19.89 57.97
C GLU A 492 -14.42 19.46 57.45
N SER A 493 -15.26 20.40 56.99
CA SER A 493 -16.56 20.10 56.38
C SER A 493 -16.40 19.40 55.03
N SER A 494 -15.37 19.76 54.26
CA SER A 494 -15.03 19.12 52.98
C SER A 494 -14.58 17.67 53.19
N LEU A 495 -13.79 17.38 54.22
CA LEU A 495 -13.40 16.01 54.58
C LEU A 495 -14.57 15.18 55.09
N THR A 496 -15.49 15.80 55.84
CA THR A 496 -16.69 15.13 56.33
C THR A 496 -17.60 14.74 55.17
N THR A 497 -17.82 15.67 54.24
CA THR A 497 -18.60 15.42 53.03
C THR A 497 -17.94 14.35 52.16
N ALA A 498 -16.62 14.43 51.93
CA ALA A 498 -15.89 13.43 51.15
C ALA A 498 -15.96 12.01 51.74
N SER A 499 -15.74 11.86 53.06
CA SER A 499 -15.88 10.54 53.69
C SER A 499 -17.31 10.00 53.57
N GLN A 500 -18.32 10.86 53.68
CA GLN A 500 -19.71 10.44 53.50
C GLN A 500 -19.98 10.00 52.05
N THR A 501 -19.50 10.74 51.05
CA THR A 501 -19.62 10.36 49.64
C THR A 501 -18.96 9.01 49.34
N VAL A 502 -17.77 8.74 49.91
CA VAL A 502 -17.13 7.42 49.78
C VAL A 502 -17.96 6.34 50.45
N GLN A 503 -18.47 6.58 51.66
CA GLN A 503 -19.33 5.64 52.38
C GLN A 503 -20.61 5.33 51.60
N ASP A 504 -21.26 6.34 51.03
CA ASP A 504 -22.47 6.18 50.22
C ASP A 504 -22.19 5.35 48.96
N SER A 505 -21.02 5.58 48.32
CA SER A 505 -20.58 4.80 47.16
C SER A 505 -20.29 3.33 47.51
N VAL A 506 -19.75 3.05 48.70
CA VAL A 506 -19.55 1.68 49.18
C VAL A 506 -20.89 1.00 49.45
N ASN A 507 -21.80 1.69 50.14
CA ASN A 507 -23.14 1.18 50.45
C ASN A 507 -23.96 0.89 49.18
N ALA A 508 -23.78 1.71 48.14
CA ALA A 508 -24.41 1.52 46.83
C ALA A 508 -23.72 0.46 45.95
N GLY A 509 -22.59 -0.10 46.38
CA GLY A 509 -21.78 -1.03 45.57
C GLY A 509 -21.08 -0.39 44.37
N THR A 510 -21.00 0.95 44.33
CA THR A 510 -20.40 1.72 43.23
C THR A 510 -18.93 2.05 43.45
N MET A 511 -18.39 1.78 44.64
CA MET A 511 -16.96 1.89 44.93
C MET A 511 -16.20 0.66 44.39
N THR A 512 -16.15 0.57 43.06
CA THR A 512 -15.45 -0.47 42.32
C THR A 512 -14.26 0.12 41.59
N VAL A 513 -13.11 -0.55 41.67
CA VAL A 513 -11.91 -0.26 40.87
C VAL A 513 -11.57 -1.47 40.02
N VAL A 514 -11.00 -1.23 38.84
CA VAL A 514 -10.56 -2.29 37.94
C VAL A 514 -9.05 -2.20 37.71
N VAL A 515 -8.37 -3.33 37.83
CA VAL A 515 -6.93 -3.45 37.61
C VAL A 515 -6.68 -4.66 36.72
N ASP A 516 -6.07 -4.43 35.55
CA ASP A 516 -5.77 -5.47 34.55
C ASP A 516 -6.98 -6.39 34.23
N GLY A 517 -8.19 -5.80 34.16
CA GLY A 517 -9.44 -6.50 33.85
C GLY A 517 -10.12 -7.19 35.04
N VAL A 518 -9.55 -7.11 36.25
CA VAL A 518 -10.11 -7.70 37.47
C VAL A 518 -10.84 -6.65 38.30
N HIS A 519 -12.04 -6.99 38.77
CA HIS A 519 -12.91 -6.14 39.58
C HIS A 519 -12.64 -6.23 41.07
N PHE A 520 -12.49 -5.09 41.71
CA PHE A 520 -12.42 -4.97 43.16
C PHE A 520 -13.51 -4.00 43.63
N THR A 521 -14.59 -4.52 44.20
CA THR A 521 -15.66 -3.72 44.82
C THR A 521 -15.45 -3.65 46.32
N ALA A 522 -15.38 -2.44 46.88
CA ALA A 522 -15.26 -2.25 48.31
C ALA A 522 -16.54 -2.74 49.02
N THR A 523 -16.41 -3.52 50.08
CA THR A 523 -17.53 -4.13 50.81
C THR A 523 -17.79 -3.49 52.16
N ASN A 524 -16.83 -2.71 52.68
CA ASN A 524 -16.97 -2.02 53.96
C ASN A 524 -16.12 -0.75 53.97
N THR A 525 -16.47 0.19 54.84
CA THR A 525 -15.72 1.42 55.06
C THR A 525 -15.71 1.79 56.54
N VAL A 526 -14.53 2.17 57.04
CA VAL A 526 -14.36 2.68 58.41
C VAL A 526 -13.62 4.01 58.31
N THR A 527 -14.16 5.05 58.94
CA THR A 527 -13.57 6.39 58.92
C THR A 527 -13.01 6.73 60.30
N THR A 528 -11.75 7.16 60.37
CA THR A 528 -11.13 7.62 61.62
C THR A 528 -10.59 9.05 61.46
N THR A 529 -10.89 9.90 62.42
CA THR A 529 -10.32 11.26 62.53
C THR A 529 -9.08 11.21 63.43
N ASN A 530 -7.94 11.70 62.94
CA ASN A 530 -6.78 11.93 63.81
C ASN A 530 -6.94 13.30 64.49
N PRO A 531 -6.69 13.46 65.81
CA PRO A 531 -6.86 14.74 66.48
C PRO A 531 -5.80 15.73 66.02
N ASN A 532 -6.26 16.94 65.72
CA ASN A 532 -5.52 18.11 65.27
C ASN A 532 -4.20 18.33 66.04
N PRO A 533 -3.04 18.59 65.38
CA PRO A 533 -1.82 18.98 66.06
C PRO A 533 -1.93 20.47 66.42
N THR A 534 -2.61 20.80 67.52
CA THR A 534 -2.38 21.98 68.38
C THR A 534 -3.54 22.19 69.34
N ARG A 535 -3.42 21.65 70.56
CA ARG A 535 -4.04 22.26 71.73
C ARG A 535 -3.00 22.33 72.83
N ASN A 536 -2.27 23.43 72.84
CA ASN A 536 -1.35 23.78 73.92
C ASN A 536 -2.16 23.89 75.23
N ARG A 537 -2.09 22.85 76.06
CA ARG A 537 -2.30 22.95 77.50
C ARG A 537 -1.15 22.18 78.16
N GLY A 538 -0.20 22.95 78.67
CA GLY A 538 0.92 22.43 79.41
C GLY A 538 0.44 21.77 80.70
N THR A 539 0.95 20.57 80.95
CA THR A 539 1.23 20.04 82.29
C THR A 539 2.29 18.96 82.12
N HIS A 540 3.39 19.14 82.84
CA HIS A 540 4.51 18.21 82.99
C HIS A 540 4.04 16.82 83.46
N ILE A 541 4.73 15.75 83.04
CA ILE A 541 5.34 14.73 83.92
C ILE A 541 6.10 13.66 83.08
N HIS A 542 7.39 13.56 83.43
CA HIS A 542 8.36 12.47 83.43
C HIS A 542 8.50 11.43 82.31
N TRP A 543 9.75 11.40 81.83
CA TRP A 543 10.43 10.43 80.99
C TRP A 543 10.60 9.05 81.67
N ALA A 544 10.55 7.99 80.86
CA ALA A 544 11.28 6.75 81.10
C ALA A 544 11.91 6.29 79.77
N PHE A 545 13.24 6.38 79.70
CA PHE A 545 14.08 5.85 78.65
C PHE A 545 14.23 4.32 78.78
N GLY A 546 14.24 3.62 77.65
CA GLY A 546 14.83 2.29 77.49
C GLY A 546 15.80 2.32 76.31
N LEU A 547 17.09 2.36 76.62
CA LEU A 547 18.25 2.42 75.73
C LEU A 547 18.51 1.08 74.99
N ASN A 548 19.07 1.14 73.78
CA ASN A 548 20.40 0.58 73.46
C ASN A 548 20.89 0.98 72.05
N ILE A 549 21.84 1.92 71.96
CA ILE A 549 23.30 1.77 71.62
C ILE A 549 23.56 1.64 70.10
N LEU A 550 23.94 2.73 69.41
CA LEU A 550 25.32 3.17 69.03
C LEU A 550 26.13 2.09 68.26
N ASN A 551 26.60 2.34 67.03
CA ASN A 551 27.74 3.24 66.77
C ASN A 551 27.83 3.71 65.30
N LEU A 552 28.11 5.01 65.14
CA LEU A 552 28.81 5.59 63.99
C LEU A 552 30.28 5.15 63.99
N VAL A 553 30.84 4.85 62.82
CA VAL A 553 32.25 5.17 62.50
C VAL A 553 32.32 5.72 61.08
N ARG A 554 33.09 6.80 60.94
CA ARG A 554 33.33 7.63 59.75
C ARG A 554 34.80 7.44 59.33
N TRP A 555 35.09 7.75 58.05
CA TRP A 555 36.43 7.87 57.37
C TRP A 555 36.99 6.55 56.78
N VAL A 556 37.68 6.45 55.63
CA VAL A 556 38.53 7.36 54.80
C VAL A 556 38.49 6.89 53.32
N LEU A 557 38.80 7.80 52.38
CA LEU A 557 39.26 7.54 51.00
C LEU A 557 40.24 6.36 50.84
N ILE A 558 40.08 5.57 49.78
CA ILE A 558 41.01 5.48 48.62
C ILE A 558 40.14 5.47 47.36
#